data_AF-A0A0L0G340-F1
#
_entry.id   AF-A0A0L0G340-F1
#
_cell.length_a   1.000
_cell.length_b   1.000
_cell.length_c   1.000
_cell.angle_alpha   90.00
_cell.angle_beta   90.00
_cell.angle_gamma   90.00
#
_symmetry.space_group_name_H-M   'P 1'
#
loop_
_entity.id
_entity.type
_entity.pdbx_description
1 polymer ?
#
loop_
_entity_poly.entity_id
_entity_poly.type
_entity_poly.pdbx_seq_one_letter_code
_entity_poly.pdbx_strand_id
1 'polypeptide(L)'
;DVSRHLIHGAMRFGPTSAVVLAVFACCLFGLCESVLLDGGLTSACTYYGPANVSAGRNWTGWGTSYTKGLRTAQLVCCTMLAVYAIPLSATFLHRTLPVWKCKLHTQYLWMAVSVLILVLQFLYVLVSDTIDKDSKPNYGWSNIPWYAYVIAVIWIPILVLLNEGAKMIYKKRFTLLQKRARLLFDTKLGMHSPV
;
A
#
# COMPACT_ATOMS: atom_id res chain seq x y z
N ASP A 1 -6.39 14.63 21.64
CA ASP A 1 -6.87 13.54 20.76
C ASP A 1 -6.12 13.39 19.43
N VAL A 2 -5.67 14.46 18.77
CA VAL A 2 -5.02 14.41 17.44
C VAL A 2 -3.86 13.40 17.35
N SER A 3 -2.94 13.39 18.33
CA SER A 3 -1.82 12.44 18.39
C SER A 3 -2.26 10.96 18.36
N ARG A 4 -3.41 10.62 18.96
CA ARG A 4 -3.92 9.24 18.97
C ARG A 4 -4.47 8.82 17.62
N HIS A 5 -5.10 9.74 16.90
CA HIS A 5 -5.56 9.50 15.52
C HIS A 5 -4.40 9.37 14.55
N LEU A 6 -3.34 10.17 14.73
CA LEU A 6 -2.10 10.07 13.95
C LEU A 6 -1.41 8.72 14.15
N ILE A 7 -1.23 8.28 15.40
CA ILE A 7 -0.61 6.98 15.71
C ILE A 7 -1.43 5.83 15.11
N HIS A 8 -2.76 5.90 15.18
CA HIS A 8 -3.63 4.88 14.60
C HIS A 8 -3.56 4.84 13.06
N GLY A 9 -3.50 6.01 12.42
CA GLY A 9 -3.28 6.10 10.98
C GLY A 9 -1.92 5.53 10.56
N ALA A 10 -0.85 5.91 11.28
CA ALA A 10 0.50 5.44 11.01
C ALA A 10 0.62 3.91 11.17
N MET A 11 0.01 3.31 12.20
CA MET A 11 0.05 1.85 12.38
C MET A 11 -0.72 1.09 11.28
N ARG A 12 -1.70 1.71 10.63
CA ARG A 12 -2.49 1.07 9.57
C ARG A 12 -1.86 1.19 8.19
N PHE A 13 -1.47 2.40 7.82
CA PHE A 13 -0.96 2.69 6.47
C PHE A 13 0.57 2.58 6.40
N GLY A 14 1.28 2.88 7.48
CA GLY A 14 2.74 2.88 7.54
C GLY A 14 3.38 1.57 7.10
N PRO A 15 2.96 0.40 7.64
CA PRO A 15 3.50 -0.89 7.20
C PRO A 15 3.27 -1.15 5.71
N THR A 16 2.06 -0.83 5.21
CA THR A 16 1.72 -1.05 3.80
C THR A 16 2.53 -0.14 2.87
N SER A 17 2.72 1.12 3.24
CA SER A 17 3.55 2.07 2.50
C SER A 17 5.01 1.64 2.50
N ALA A 18 5.54 1.17 3.64
CA ALA A 18 6.92 0.69 3.73
C ALA A 18 7.17 -0.53 2.84
N VAL A 19 6.24 -1.50 2.82
CA VAL A 19 6.36 -2.69 1.96
C VAL A 19 6.30 -2.33 0.48
N VAL A 20 5.39 -1.46 0.08
CA VAL A 20 5.29 -1.02 -1.32
C VAL A 20 6.56 -0.29 -1.76
N LEU A 21 7.11 0.59 -0.92
CA LEU A 21 8.38 1.28 -1.21
C LEU A 21 9.56 0.31 -1.28
N ALA A 22 9.62 -0.68 -0.39
CA ALA A 22 10.66 -1.70 -0.42
C ALA A 22 10.59 -2.54 -1.70
N VAL A 23 9.40 -2.98 -2.12
CA VAL A 23 9.23 -3.72 -3.38
C VAL A 23 9.59 -2.84 -4.58
N PHE A 24 9.21 -1.57 -4.58
CA PHE A 24 9.61 -0.64 -5.64
C PHE A 24 11.14 -0.49 -5.75
N ALA A 25 11.84 -0.33 -4.62
CA ALA A 25 13.31 -0.28 -4.59
C ALA A 25 13.94 -1.59 -5.08
N CYS A 26 13.38 -2.75 -4.69
CA CYS A 26 13.84 -4.03 -5.19
C CYS A 26 13.62 -4.20 -6.70
N CYS A 27 12.49 -3.74 -7.24
CA CYS A 27 12.23 -3.73 -8.68
C CYS A 27 13.23 -2.85 -9.44
N LEU A 28 13.60 -1.68 -8.90
CA LEU A 28 14.64 -0.83 -9.49
C LEU A 28 16.03 -1.46 -9.43
N PHE A 29 16.34 -2.15 -8.33
CA PHE A 29 17.58 -2.88 -8.19
C PHE A 29 17.68 -4.01 -9.22
N GLY A 30 16.64 -4.83 -9.37
CA GLY A 30 16.58 -5.91 -10.37
C GLY A 30 16.64 -5.38 -11.81
N LEU A 31 15.99 -4.24 -12.09
CA LEU A 31 16.14 -3.53 -13.36
C LEU A 31 17.60 -3.13 -13.61
N CYS A 32 18.27 -2.55 -12.61
CA CYS A 32 19.67 -2.15 -12.74
C CYS A 32 20.60 -3.33 -13.03
N GLU A 33 20.40 -4.45 -12.32
CA GLU A 33 21.17 -5.67 -12.54
C GLU A 33 20.95 -6.23 -13.95
N SER A 34 19.71 -6.24 -14.45
CA SER A 34 19.41 -6.69 -15.82
C SER A 34 20.12 -5.85 -16.89
N VAL A 35 20.19 -4.53 -16.71
CA VAL A 35 20.86 -3.63 -17.66
C VAL A 35 22.39 -3.73 -17.56
N LEU A 36 22.93 -4.02 -16.38
CA LEU A 36 24.36 -4.25 -16.18
C LEU A 36 24.80 -5.53 -16.92
N LEU A 37 24.02 -6.60 -16.84
CA LEU A 37 24.29 -7.87 -17.53
C LEU A 37 24.22 -7.74 -19.05
N ASP A 38 23.33 -6.90 -19.56
CA ASP A 38 23.23 -6.57 -21.00
C ASP A 38 24.36 -5.63 -21.49
N GLY A 39 25.31 -5.25 -20.63
CA GLY A 39 26.44 -4.39 -20.98
C GLY A 39 26.09 -2.91 -21.17
N GLY A 40 24.88 -2.49 -20.77
CA GLY A 40 24.39 -1.12 -20.92
C GLY A 40 24.91 -0.13 -19.86
N LEU A 41 25.51 -0.63 -18.77
CA LEU A 41 26.02 0.12 -17.63
C LEU A 41 27.46 -0.29 -17.31
N THR A 42 28.30 0.65 -16.89
CA THR A 42 29.70 0.40 -16.47
C THR A 42 29.90 0.59 -14.96
N SER A 43 28.86 0.95 -14.21
CA SER A 43 28.92 1.29 -12.79
C SER A 43 28.06 0.37 -11.92
N ALA A 44 28.46 0.17 -10.66
CA ALA A 44 27.70 -0.60 -9.67
C ALA A 44 26.25 -0.10 -9.49
N CYS A 45 25.35 -1.02 -9.18
CA CYS A 45 23.93 -0.75 -8.96
C CYS A 45 23.65 -0.35 -7.51
N THR A 46 22.86 0.71 -7.33
CA THR A 46 22.23 1.07 -6.05
C THR A 46 20.74 0.76 -6.11
N TYR A 47 20.06 0.80 -4.96
CA TYR A 47 18.61 0.57 -4.87
C TYR A 47 17.74 1.53 -5.70
N TYR A 48 18.27 2.70 -6.10
CA TYR A 48 17.52 3.72 -6.83
C TYR A 48 18.08 4.03 -8.23
N GLY A 49 19.21 3.41 -8.62
CA GLY A 49 19.87 3.71 -9.89
C GLY A 49 21.36 3.37 -9.94
N PRO A 50 22.04 3.66 -11.05
CA PRO A 50 23.47 3.42 -11.21
C PRO A 50 24.29 4.40 -10.34
N ALA A 51 25.26 3.89 -9.57
CA ALA A 51 25.99 4.64 -8.53
C ALA A 51 26.75 5.88 -9.05
N ASN A 52 27.20 5.87 -10.30
CA ASN A 52 28.04 6.93 -10.89
C ASN A 52 27.33 7.74 -12.00
N VAL A 53 26.05 7.48 -12.24
CA VAL A 53 25.25 8.11 -13.31
C VAL A 53 24.21 9.10 -12.75
N SER A 54 24.05 9.13 -11.43
CA SER A 54 23.14 10.00 -10.69
C SER A 54 23.60 11.47 -10.65
N ALA A 55 24.87 11.77 -10.93
CA ALA A 55 25.39 13.14 -11.03
C ALA A 55 25.08 13.73 -12.42
N GLY A 56 23.93 14.40 -12.55
CA GLY A 56 23.61 15.26 -13.71
C GLY A 56 22.65 14.68 -14.76
N ARG A 57 22.06 13.50 -14.55
CA ARG A 57 21.01 12.94 -15.43
C ARG A 57 19.64 12.91 -14.76
N ASN A 58 18.59 13.16 -15.53
CA ASN A 58 17.21 13.14 -15.06
C ASN A 58 16.84 11.76 -14.48
N TRP A 59 16.11 11.74 -13.37
CA TRP A 59 15.59 10.52 -12.71
C TRP A 59 16.68 9.48 -12.42
N THR A 60 17.79 9.89 -11.80
CA THR A 60 18.92 9.00 -11.45
C THR A 60 19.48 8.17 -12.60
N GLY A 61 19.33 8.63 -13.85
CA GLY A 61 19.78 7.93 -15.06
C GLY A 61 18.70 7.11 -15.76
N TRP A 62 17.50 6.97 -15.18
CA TRP A 62 16.38 6.23 -15.77
C TRP A 62 15.56 7.04 -16.80
N GLY A 63 15.65 8.36 -16.76
CA GLY A 63 14.79 9.26 -17.55
C GLY A 63 15.10 9.33 -19.05
N THR A 64 16.05 8.53 -19.55
CA THR A 64 16.44 8.50 -20.97
C THR A 64 16.07 7.16 -21.62
N SER A 65 17.04 6.28 -21.84
CA SER A 65 16.87 5.00 -22.54
C SER A 65 16.17 3.93 -21.71
N TYR A 66 15.90 4.18 -20.43
CA TYR A 66 15.37 3.19 -19.49
C TYR A 66 14.01 3.57 -18.90
N THR A 67 13.32 4.53 -19.52
CA THR A 67 12.02 5.05 -19.07
C THR A 67 10.95 3.97 -18.99
N LYS A 68 10.96 3.02 -19.93
CA LYS A 68 10.06 1.85 -19.92
C LYS A 68 10.22 1.00 -18.67
N GLY A 69 11.47 0.69 -18.28
CA GLY A 69 11.73 -0.10 -17.08
C GLY A 69 11.30 0.60 -15.79
N LEU A 70 11.57 1.91 -15.69
CA LEU A 70 11.10 2.74 -14.58
C LEU A 70 9.58 2.76 -14.50
N ARG A 71 8.90 2.94 -15.65
CA ARG A 71 7.44 2.95 -15.73
C ARG A 71 6.84 1.60 -15.34
N THR A 72 7.44 0.48 -15.76
CA THR A 72 7.02 -0.86 -15.32
C THR A 72 7.12 -1.00 -13.79
N ALA A 73 8.21 -0.56 -13.17
CA ALA A 73 8.35 -0.58 -11.71
C ALA A 73 7.30 0.30 -11.01
N GLN A 74 7.01 1.48 -11.55
CA GLN A 74 5.94 2.36 -11.05
C GLN A 74 4.56 1.71 -11.19
N LEU A 75 4.30 1.05 -12.31
CA LEU A 75 3.05 0.38 -12.59
C LEU A 75 2.81 -0.79 -11.61
N VAL A 76 3.85 -1.57 -11.30
CA VAL A 76 3.82 -2.60 -10.24
C VAL A 76 3.45 -1.97 -8.90
N CYS A 77 4.13 -0.90 -8.49
CA CYS A 77 3.85 -0.17 -7.26
C CYS A 77 2.38 0.31 -7.20
N CYS A 78 1.87 0.91 -8.28
CA CYS A 78 0.48 1.34 -8.40
C CYS A 78 -0.50 0.18 -8.30
N THR A 79 -0.23 -0.95 -8.97
CA THR A 79 -1.09 -2.14 -8.87
C THR A 79 -1.16 -2.69 -7.44
N MET A 80 -0.02 -2.75 -6.75
CA MET A 80 0.02 -3.20 -5.35
C MET A 80 -0.80 -2.26 -4.45
N LEU A 81 -0.66 -0.94 -4.62
CA LEU A 81 -1.45 0.04 -3.87
C LEU A 81 -2.95 -0.12 -4.12
N ALA A 82 -3.37 -0.28 -5.37
CA ALA A 82 -4.78 -0.49 -5.73
C ALA A 82 -5.34 -1.76 -5.10
N VAL A 83 -4.59 -2.87 -5.16
CA VAL A 83 -4.98 -4.15 -4.58
C VAL A 83 -5.05 -4.07 -3.05
N TYR A 84 -4.09 -3.41 -2.39
CA TYR A 84 -4.08 -3.26 -0.93
C TYR A 84 -5.11 -2.26 -0.41
N ALA A 85 -5.52 -1.29 -1.23
CA ALA A 85 -6.57 -0.33 -0.87
C ALA A 85 -7.92 -1.03 -0.62
N ILE A 86 -8.20 -2.14 -1.30
CA ILE A 86 -9.45 -2.90 -1.14
C ILE A 86 -9.59 -3.49 0.28
N PRO A 87 -8.70 -4.38 0.77
CA PRO A 87 -8.79 -4.90 2.13
C PRO A 87 -8.60 -3.80 3.19
N LEU A 88 -7.80 -2.76 2.91
CA LEU A 88 -7.72 -1.59 3.79
C LEU A 88 -9.09 -0.91 3.93
N SER A 89 -9.77 -0.64 2.82
CA SER A 89 -11.09 -0.01 2.80
C SER A 89 -12.15 -0.87 3.50
N ALA A 90 -12.10 -2.19 3.33
CA ALA A 90 -13.01 -3.14 3.99
C ALA A 90 -13.01 -2.98 5.51
N THR A 91 -11.86 -2.66 6.10
CA THR A 91 -11.74 -2.48 7.56
C THR A 91 -12.49 -1.24 8.08
N PHE A 92 -12.78 -0.27 7.20
CA PHE A 92 -13.53 0.95 7.52
C PHE A 92 -15.05 0.80 7.38
N LEU A 93 -15.55 -0.19 6.61
CA LEU A 93 -16.99 -0.38 6.44
C LEU A 93 -17.73 -0.61 7.76
N HIS A 94 -17.08 -1.26 8.72
CA HIS A 94 -17.68 -1.54 10.01
C HIS A 94 -16.79 -1.04 11.15
N ARG A 95 -17.27 -0.02 11.86
CA ARG A 95 -16.57 0.65 12.96
C ARG A 95 -16.32 -0.27 14.17
N THR A 96 -17.14 -1.31 14.38
CA THR A 96 -17.16 -2.09 15.64
C THR A 96 -17.21 -3.61 15.49
N LEU A 97 -17.55 -4.11 14.30
CA LEU A 97 -17.66 -5.54 13.99
C LEU A 97 -16.42 -6.01 13.22
N PRO A 98 -15.88 -7.21 13.54
CA PRO A 98 -14.78 -7.80 12.78
C PRO A 98 -15.26 -8.18 11.37
N VAL A 99 -14.38 -8.06 10.37
CA VAL A 99 -14.69 -8.32 8.95
C VAL A 99 -15.30 -9.72 8.75
N TRP A 100 -14.86 -10.69 9.55
CA TRP A 100 -15.32 -12.10 9.55
C TRP A 100 -16.79 -12.32 9.91
N LYS A 101 -17.45 -11.36 10.55
CA LYS A 101 -18.89 -11.46 10.93
C LYS A 101 -19.80 -10.68 9.98
N CYS A 102 -19.25 -10.02 8.98
CA CYS A 102 -20.01 -9.18 8.07
C CYS A 102 -20.52 -9.99 6.88
N LYS A 103 -21.82 -9.90 6.62
CA LYS A 103 -22.41 -10.45 5.39
C LYS A 103 -21.97 -9.59 4.22
N LEU A 104 -21.04 -10.12 3.41
CA LEU A 104 -20.55 -9.51 2.16
C LEU A 104 -21.70 -9.05 1.25
N HIS A 105 -22.83 -9.75 1.29
CA HIS A 105 -24.01 -9.48 0.46
C HIS A 105 -24.77 -8.19 0.80
N THR A 106 -24.57 -7.63 2.00
CA THR A 106 -25.27 -6.39 2.41
C THR A 106 -24.56 -5.14 1.85
N GLN A 107 -23.34 -5.26 1.35
CA GLN A 107 -22.49 -4.13 0.94
C GLN A 107 -22.19 -4.15 -0.57
N TYR A 108 -23.24 -4.28 -1.38
CA TYR A 108 -23.14 -4.36 -2.85
C TYR A 108 -22.38 -3.17 -3.45
N LEU A 109 -22.52 -1.96 -2.89
CA LEU A 109 -21.82 -0.76 -3.36
C LEU A 109 -20.31 -0.87 -3.15
N TRP A 110 -19.85 -1.38 -2.01
CA TRP A 110 -18.42 -1.59 -1.78
C TRP A 110 -17.84 -2.66 -2.70
N MET A 111 -18.58 -3.75 -2.93
CA MET A 111 -18.18 -4.76 -3.91
C MET A 111 -18.07 -4.17 -5.32
N ALA A 112 -19.07 -3.39 -5.75
CA ALA A 112 -19.07 -2.73 -7.05
C ALA A 112 -17.89 -1.75 -7.21
N VAL A 113 -17.61 -0.92 -6.20
CA VAL A 113 -16.46 0.00 -6.21
C VAL A 113 -15.13 -0.76 -6.22
N SER A 114 -15.02 -1.85 -5.45
CA SER A 114 -13.80 -2.66 -5.42
C SER A 114 -13.53 -3.33 -6.77
N VAL A 115 -14.56 -3.89 -7.42
CA VAL A 115 -14.45 -4.45 -8.78
C VAL A 115 -14.09 -3.34 -9.77
N LEU A 116 -14.72 -2.18 -9.68
CA LEU A 116 -14.43 -1.03 -10.55
C LEU A 116 -12.96 -0.62 -10.43
N ILE A 117 -12.42 -0.50 -9.22
CA ILE A 117 -11.00 -0.17 -8.99
C ILE A 117 -10.08 -1.21 -9.66
N LEU A 118 -10.37 -2.49 -9.53
CA LEU A 118 -9.57 -3.56 -10.18
C LEU A 118 -9.64 -3.48 -11.71
N VAL A 119 -10.84 -3.23 -12.27
CA VAL A 119 -11.02 -3.09 -13.72
C VAL A 119 -10.26 -1.86 -14.25
N LEU A 120 -10.37 -0.71 -13.59
CA LEU A 120 -9.64 0.50 -13.98
C LEU A 120 -8.13 0.28 -13.88
N GLN A 121 -7.67 -0.39 -12.82
CA GLN A 121 -6.25 -0.70 -12.66
C GLN A 121 -5.75 -1.63 -13.78
N PHE A 122 -6.54 -2.64 -14.15
CA PHE A 122 -6.21 -3.53 -15.25
C PHE A 122 -6.16 -2.79 -16.61
N LEU A 123 -7.15 -1.93 -16.89
CA LEU A 123 -7.15 -1.11 -18.09
C LEU A 123 -5.95 -0.16 -18.13
N TYR A 124 -5.59 0.46 -17.00
CA TYR A 124 -4.42 1.33 -16.90
C TYR A 124 -3.13 0.57 -17.22
N VAL A 125 -2.98 -0.66 -16.73
CA VAL A 125 -1.85 -1.53 -17.05
C VAL A 125 -1.79 -1.84 -18.55
N LEU A 126 -2.91 -2.23 -19.15
CA LEU A 126 -2.97 -2.56 -20.58
C LEU A 126 -2.62 -1.35 -21.45
N VAL A 127 -3.22 -0.19 -21.17
CA VAL A 127 -2.95 1.04 -21.93
C VAL A 127 -1.49 1.45 -21.78
N SER A 128 -0.93 1.38 -20.57
CA SER A 128 0.48 1.72 -20.35
C SER A 128 1.43 0.79 -21.11
N ASP A 129 1.11 -0.50 -21.23
CA ASP A 129 1.94 -1.44 -21.99
C ASP A 129 1.88 -1.17 -23.51
N THR A 130 0.72 -0.74 -24.01
CA THR A 130 0.56 -0.45 -25.45
C THR A 130 1.30 0.81 -25.92
N ILE A 131 1.49 1.80 -25.05
CA ILE A 131 2.13 3.08 -25.39
C ILE A 131 3.66 2.92 -25.56
N ASP A 132 4.27 1.97 -24.85
CA ASP A 132 5.73 1.84 -24.76
C ASP A 132 6.32 0.68 -25.60
N LYS A 133 5.61 0.26 -26.65
CA LYS A 133 6.03 -0.86 -27.52
C LYS A 133 7.39 -0.62 -28.20
N ASP A 134 7.77 0.62 -28.47
CA ASP A 134 8.98 0.96 -29.25
C ASP A 134 10.24 1.24 -28.40
N SER A 135 10.14 1.23 -27.07
CA SER A 135 11.27 1.55 -26.18
C SER A 135 12.08 0.30 -25.79
N LYS A 136 13.37 0.27 -26.14
CA LYS A 136 14.38 -0.69 -25.61
C LYS A 136 15.01 -0.11 -24.34
N PRO A 137 15.37 -0.91 -23.31
CA PRO A 137 15.29 -2.36 -23.23
C PRO A 137 13.89 -2.89 -22.85
N ASN A 138 13.64 -4.16 -23.19
CA ASN A 138 12.37 -4.87 -22.93
C ASN A 138 12.24 -5.30 -21.46
N TYR A 139 12.35 -4.35 -20.52
CA TYR A 139 11.99 -4.61 -19.12
C TYR A 139 10.47 -4.56 -18.97
N GLY A 140 9.84 -5.70 -19.25
CA GLY A 140 8.40 -5.92 -19.12
C GLY A 140 8.02 -6.68 -17.85
N TRP A 141 6.74 -7.05 -17.77
CA TRP A 141 6.19 -7.80 -16.64
C TRP A 141 6.91 -9.12 -16.35
N SER A 142 7.49 -9.77 -17.37
CA SER A 142 8.24 -11.02 -17.20
C SER A 142 9.58 -10.86 -16.46
N ASN A 143 10.14 -9.65 -16.41
CA ASN A 143 11.44 -9.40 -15.78
C ASN A 143 11.30 -8.97 -14.33
N ILE A 144 10.06 -8.83 -13.84
CA ILE A 144 9.80 -8.52 -12.45
C ILE A 144 10.26 -9.71 -11.62
N PRO A 145 11.04 -9.48 -10.55
CA PRO A 145 11.52 -10.54 -9.70
C PRO A 145 10.36 -11.33 -9.08
N TRP A 146 10.47 -12.65 -9.07
CA TRP A 146 9.44 -13.56 -8.54
C TRP A 146 9.03 -13.23 -7.08
N TYR A 147 9.98 -12.76 -6.27
CA TYR A 147 9.72 -12.40 -4.88
C TYR A 147 8.74 -11.22 -4.74
N ALA A 148 8.66 -10.31 -5.72
CA ALA A 148 7.71 -9.19 -5.67
C ALA A 148 6.26 -9.69 -5.71
N TYR A 149 5.97 -10.72 -6.51
CA TYR A 149 4.66 -11.37 -6.56
C TYR A 149 4.34 -12.12 -5.28
N VAL A 150 5.34 -12.82 -4.71
CA VAL A 150 5.18 -13.55 -3.45
C VAL A 150 4.87 -12.58 -2.31
N ILE A 151 5.61 -11.47 -2.21
CA ILE A 151 5.33 -10.40 -1.25
C ILE A 151 3.94 -9.82 -1.50
N ALA A 152 3.56 -9.59 -2.76
CA ALA A 152 2.24 -9.05 -3.11
C ALA A 152 1.09 -9.91 -2.57
N VAL A 153 1.20 -11.23 -2.68
CA VAL A 153 0.17 -12.16 -2.22
C VAL A 153 0.21 -12.34 -0.70
N ILE A 154 1.39 -12.56 -0.12
CA ILE A 154 1.56 -12.81 1.33
C ILE A 154 1.19 -11.58 2.17
N TRP A 155 1.40 -10.38 1.64
CA TRP A 155 1.10 -9.17 2.40
C TRP A 155 -0.40 -8.94 2.60
N ILE A 156 -1.28 -9.44 1.72
CA ILE A 156 -2.73 -9.29 1.85
C ILE A 156 -3.27 -9.87 3.18
N PRO A 157 -3.03 -11.14 3.54
CA PRO A 157 -3.49 -11.68 4.82
C PRO A 157 -2.81 -10.98 6.01
N ILE A 158 -1.52 -10.66 5.92
CA ILE A 158 -0.80 -9.91 6.98
C ILE A 158 -1.45 -8.55 7.22
N LEU A 159 -1.79 -7.82 6.16
CA LEU A 159 -2.45 -6.53 6.20
C LEU A 159 -3.80 -6.63 6.92
N VAL A 160 -4.61 -7.65 6.61
CA VAL A 160 -5.90 -7.87 7.29
C VAL A 160 -5.68 -8.14 8.79
N LEU A 161 -4.72 -8.98 9.14
CA LEU A 161 -4.39 -9.30 10.54
C LEU A 161 -3.91 -8.07 11.32
N LEU A 162 -3.01 -7.27 10.74
CA LEU A 162 -2.51 -6.04 11.35
C LEU A 162 -3.64 -5.02 11.56
N ASN A 163 -4.52 -4.86 10.57
CA ASN A 163 -5.62 -3.90 10.66
C ASN A 163 -6.69 -4.30 11.68
N GLU A 164 -7.06 -5.58 11.74
CA GLU A 164 -7.98 -6.09 12.75
C GLU A 164 -7.34 -6.06 14.15
N GLY A 165 -6.04 -6.35 14.26
CA GLY A 165 -5.26 -6.18 15.49
C GLY A 165 -5.30 -4.74 16.01
N ALA A 166 -4.99 -3.76 15.15
CA ALA A 166 -5.07 -2.33 15.48
C ALA A 166 -6.50 -1.92 15.89
N LYS A 167 -7.52 -2.48 15.23
CA LYS A 167 -8.94 -2.24 15.55
C LYS A 167 -9.32 -2.79 16.92
N MET A 168 -8.85 -3.98 17.29
CA MET A 168 -9.08 -4.58 18.62
C MET A 168 -8.47 -3.73 19.74
N ILE A 169 -7.23 -3.27 19.57
CA ILE A 169 -6.55 -2.39 20.54
C ILE A 169 -7.33 -1.08 20.71
N TYR A 170 -7.76 -0.49 19.59
CA TYR A 170 -8.55 0.74 19.59
C TYR A 170 -9.87 0.56 20.34
N LYS A 171 -10.62 -0.52 20.05
CA LYS A 171 -11.89 -0.83 20.71
C LYS A 171 -11.73 -0.99 22.21
N LYS A 172 -10.72 -1.74 22.66
CA LYS A 172 -10.43 -1.92 24.09
C LYS A 172 -10.21 -0.57 24.78
N ARG A 173 -9.41 0.31 24.19
CA ARG A 173 -9.16 1.66 24.72
C ARG A 173 -10.41 2.53 24.73
N PHE A 174 -11.21 2.49 23.66
CA PHE A 174 -12.45 3.26 23.57
C PHE A 174 -13.45 2.87 24.65
N THR A 175 -13.64 1.57 24.91
CA THR A 175 -14.56 1.11 25.97
C THR A 175 -14.12 1.55 27.36
N LEU A 176 -12.81 1.58 27.64
CA LEU A 176 -12.28 2.08 28.91
C LEU A 176 -12.53 3.58 29.07
N LEU A 177 -12.34 4.36 28.00
CA LEU A 177 -12.63 5.80 28.00
C LEU A 177 -14.11 6.08 28.18
N GLN A 178 -14.98 5.32 27.51
CA GLN A 178 -16.43 5.46 27.64
C GLN A 178 -16.91 5.11 29.07
N LYS A 179 -16.33 4.07 29.69
CA LYS A 179 -16.58 3.73 31.10
C LYS A 179 -16.16 4.86 32.04
N ARG A 180 -14.97 5.44 31.84
CA ARG A 180 -14.48 6.59 32.63
C ARG A 180 -15.37 7.82 32.46
N ALA A 181 -15.80 8.12 31.23
CA ALA A 181 -16.71 9.23 30.95
C ALA A 181 -18.05 9.03 31.67
N ARG A 182 -18.62 7.82 31.61
CA ARG A 182 -19.88 7.51 32.30
C ARG A 182 -19.78 7.72 33.82
N LEU A 183 -18.70 7.25 34.47
CA LEU A 183 -18.48 7.47 35.90
C LEU A 183 -18.39 8.96 36.27
N LEU A 184 -17.75 9.77 35.43
CA LEU A 184 -17.67 11.23 35.63
C LEU A 184 -19.02 11.92 35.45
N PHE A 185 -19.87 11.43 34.54
CA PHE A 185 -21.24 11.91 34.40
C PHE A 185 -22.11 11.54 35.62
N ASP A 186 -22.06 10.28 36.06
CA ASP A 186 -22.87 9.80 37.19
C ASP A 186 -22.49 10.52 38.51
N THR A 187 -21.20 10.78 38.74
CA THR A 187 -20.73 11.56 39.91
C THR A 187 -21.12 13.03 39.86
N LYS A 188 -21.18 13.64 38.67
CA LYS A 188 -21.66 15.02 38.48
C LYS A 188 -23.17 15.15 38.72
N LEU A 189 -23.98 14.19 38.27
CA LEU A 189 -25.43 14.20 38.51
C LEU A 189 -25.77 13.86 39.97
N GLY A 190 -25.07 12.90 40.58
CA GLY A 190 -25.30 12.51 41.97
C GLY A 190 -24.99 13.61 42.99
N MET A 191 -24.16 14.59 42.62
CA MET A 191 -23.79 15.72 43.47
C MET A 191 -24.74 16.93 43.36
N HIS A 192 -25.69 16.91 42.41
CA HIS A 192 -26.66 17.99 42.16
C HIS A 192 -28.13 17.56 42.27
N SER A 193 -28.40 16.39 42.86
CA SER A 193 -29.78 16.00 43.19
C SER A 193 -30.31 16.93 44.29
N PRO A 194 -31.43 17.66 44.08
CA PRO A 194 -32.06 18.41 45.16
C PRO A 194 -32.53 17.42 46.25
N VAL A 195 -32.23 17.75 47.50
CA VAL A 195 -32.78 17.10 48.70
C VAL A 195 -34.22 17.55 48.96
#